data_AF-A0A949Z3V1-F1
#
_entry.id   AF-A0A949Z3V1-F1
#
_cell.length_a   1.000
_cell.length_b   1.000
_cell.length_c   1.000
_cell.angle_alpha   90.00
_cell.angle_beta   90.00
_cell.angle_gamma   90.00
#
_symmetry.space_group_name_H-M   'P 1'
#
loop_
_entity.id
_entity.type
_entity.pdbx_description
1 polymer ?
#
loop_
_entity_poly.entity_id
_entity_poly.type
_entity_poly.pdbx_seq_one_letter_code
_entity_poly.pdbx_strand_id
1 'polypeptide(L)'
;MQGQPGFHSPYEGPQSLHSNDDFRQTSAVDLFLAFRVWPGGEIYFNPEYYQGFGFAEAHGLAAFSNAMAYKTGKYRGDFNIPHIFLRQVWDFGGEQEQLDADTLQLADKVDISRLTLQVGRFAVTDWFDNNQYAHDGRSDFLNWAAVD
;
A
#
# COMPACT_ATOMS: atom_id res chain seq x y z
N MET A 1 -6.09 7.14 -13.00
CA MET A 1 -7.40 7.68 -13.43
C MET A 1 -8.26 6.51 -13.86
N GLN A 2 -9.56 6.55 -13.58
CA GLN A 2 -10.51 5.54 -14.04
C GLN A 2 -11.71 6.25 -14.67
N GLY A 3 -12.22 5.69 -15.76
CA GLY A 3 -13.40 6.21 -16.45
C GLY A 3 -14.41 5.12 -16.71
N GLN A 4 -15.67 5.42 -16.43
CA GLN A 4 -16.81 4.69 -16.92
C GLN A 4 -17.47 5.56 -18.01
N PRO A 5 -17.28 5.22 -19.29
CA PRO A 5 -18.08 5.83 -20.34
C PRO A 5 -19.54 5.43 -20.17
N GLY A 6 -20.44 6.35 -20.47
CA GLY A 6 -21.87 6.16 -20.31
C GLY A 6 -22.37 4.96 -21.11
N PHE A 7 -23.31 4.23 -20.51
CA PHE A 7 -23.91 3.05 -21.12
C PHE A 7 -25.43 3.13 -20.98
N HIS A 8 -26.16 2.55 -21.92
CA HIS A 8 -27.62 2.59 -21.86
C HIS A 8 -28.12 1.68 -20.73
N SER A 9 -28.79 2.24 -19.71
CA SER A 9 -29.48 1.50 -18.67
C SER A 9 -30.96 1.91 -18.61
N PRO A 10 -31.91 1.05 -19.03
CA PRO A 10 -33.33 1.37 -19.00
C PRO A 10 -33.93 1.35 -17.59
N TYR A 11 -33.20 0.83 -16.58
CA TYR A 11 -33.64 0.78 -15.18
C TYR A 11 -32.48 1.14 -14.25
N GLU A 12 -32.74 1.98 -13.25
CA GLU A 12 -31.75 2.44 -12.28
C GLU A 12 -32.38 2.40 -10.87
N GLY A 13 -31.71 1.76 -9.92
CA GLY A 13 -32.12 1.70 -8.52
C GLY A 13 -31.13 2.42 -7.60
N PRO A 14 -31.48 2.64 -6.31
CA PRO A 14 -30.65 3.40 -5.36
C PRO A 14 -29.26 2.81 -5.04
N GLN A 15 -28.96 1.61 -5.54
CA GLN A 15 -27.69 0.89 -5.34
C GLN A 15 -27.12 0.41 -6.69
N SER A 16 -27.60 0.97 -7.79
CA SER A 16 -27.17 0.65 -9.15
C SER A 16 -26.00 1.53 -9.57
N LEU A 17 -25.21 1.03 -10.52
CA LEU A 17 -24.19 1.81 -11.19
C LEU A 17 -24.87 2.83 -12.12
N HIS A 18 -24.55 4.12 -11.97
CA HIS A 18 -25.14 5.19 -12.76
C HIS A 18 -24.78 5.04 -14.24
N SER A 19 -25.72 5.29 -15.15
CA SER A 19 -25.52 5.15 -16.61
C SER A 19 -24.71 6.26 -17.27
N ASN A 20 -24.44 7.35 -16.54
CA ASN A 20 -23.76 8.53 -17.05
C ASN A 20 -22.23 8.34 -17.08
N ASP A 21 -21.55 9.22 -17.82
CA ASP A 21 -20.11 9.32 -17.78
C ASP A 21 -19.64 9.65 -16.35
N ASP A 22 -18.82 8.79 -15.77
CA ASP A 22 -18.14 9.05 -14.49
C ASP A 22 -16.64 8.89 -14.68
N PHE A 23 -15.90 9.97 -14.50
CA PHE A 23 -14.44 9.99 -14.57
C PHE A 23 -13.90 10.38 -13.21
N ARG A 24 -13.13 9.48 -12.59
CA ARG A 24 -12.56 9.66 -11.26
C ARG A 24 -11.04 9.62 -11.32
N GLN A 25 -10.44 10.59 -10.66
CA GLN A 25 -9.01 10.66 -10.46
C GLN A 25 -8.71 10.36 -8.99
N THR A 26 -7.79 9.43 -8.79
CA THR A 26 -7.17 9.13 -7.50
C THR A 26 -5.73 9.63 -7.57
N SER A 27 -5.32 10.36 -6.53
CA SER A 27 -3.98 10.88 -6.33
C SER A 27 -3.46 10.38 -4.98
N ALA A 28 -2.31 9.73 -5.01
CA ALA A 28 -1.59 9.29 -3.82
C ALA A 28 -0.13 9.73 -3.93
N VAL A 29 0.47 10.07 -2.80
CA VAL A 29 1.90 10.39 -2.71
C VAL A 29 2.42 9.74 -1.43
N ASP A 30 3.44 8.91 -1.59
CA ASP A 30 4.14 8.23 -0.52
C ASP A 30 5.58 8.71 -0.45
N LEU A 31 6.08 8.90 0.77
CA LEU A 31 7.49 9.22 1.01
C LEU A 31 8.09 8.18 1.93
N PHE A 32 9.12 7.45 1.50
CA PHE A 32 9.77 6.46 2.35
C PHE A 32 11.07 7.02 2.90
N LEU A 33 11.13 7.16 4.23
CA LEU A 33 12.31 7.63 4.93
C LEU A 33 12.80 6.53 5.88
N ALA A 34 14.08 6.26 5.80
CA ALA A 34 14.75 5.29 6.67
C ALA A 34 16.11 5.87 7.12
N PHE A 35 16.42 5.70 8.39
CA PHE A 35 17.64 6.24 8.99
C PHE A 35 18.33 5.18 9.84
N ARG A 36 19.60 4.92 9.57
CA ARG A 36 20.45 4.16 10.48
C ARG A 36 20.96 5.10 11.57
N VAL A 37 20.50 4.85 12.78
CA VAL A 37 20.68 5.74 13.94
C VAL A 37 21.78 5.24 14.88
N TRP A 38 22.04 3.93 14.90
CA TRP A 38 23.18 3.29 15.57
C TRP A 38 23.46 1.92 14.92
N PRO A 39 24.55 1.20 15.29
CA PRO A 39 24.83 -0.12 14.73
C PRO A 39 23.68 -1.11 14.96
N GLY A 40 23.14 -1.65 13.86
CA GLY A 40 21.95 -2.51 13.86
C GLY A 40 20.63 -1.80 14.17
N GLY A 41 20.62 -0.49 14.41
CA GLY A 41 19.45 0.29 14.77
C GLY A 41 18.96 1.21 13.66
N GLU A 42 17.71 1.03 13.25
CA GLU A 42 17.11 1.73 12.12
C GLU A 42 15.72 2.26 12.47
N ILE A 43 15.40 3.48 12.02
CA ILE A 43 14.07 4.08 12.17
C ILE A 43 13.47 4.27 10.78
N TYR A 44 12.22 3.86 10.62
CA TYR A 44 11.43 3.99 9.42
C TYR A 44 10.25 4.92 9.65
N PHE A 45 9.98 5.77 8.67
CA PHE A 45 8.86 6.69 8.68
C PHE A 45 8.35 6.89 7.25
N ASN A 46 7.07 6.59 7.04
CA ASN A 46 6.40 6.77 5.78
C ASN A 46 5.14 7.61 5.97
N PRO A 47 5.14 8.91 5.61
CA PRO A 47 3.90 9.65 5.47
C PRO A 47 3.28 9.38 4.10
N GLU A 48 1.99 9.05 4.10
CA GLU A 48 1.16 8.86 2.92
C GLU A 48 0.14 10.00 2.83
N TYR A 49 0.05 10.62 1.65
CA TYR A 49 -1.09 11.45 1.25
C TYR A 49 -1.98 10.66 0.30
N TYR A 50 -3.27 10.65 0.57
CA TYR A 50 -4.24 9.99 -0.31
C TYR A 50 -5.48 10.85 -0.56
N GLN A 51 -5.92 10.89 -1.82
CA GLN A 51 -7.17 11.49 -2.25
C GLN A 51 -7.76 10.70 -3.42
N GLY A 52 -8.98 10.18 -3.27
CA GLY A 52 -9.65 9.48 -4.36
C GLY A 52 -10.98 8.85 -3.99
N PHE A 53 -11.70 8.38 -5.00
CA PHE A 53 -13.02 7.75 -4.89
C PHE A 53 -13.10 6.51 -5.77
N GLY A 54 -13.87 5.51 -5.35
CA GLY A 54 -14.41 4.50 -6.27
C GLY A 54 -15.61 5.04 -7.05
N PHE A 55 -15.97 4.40 -8.17
CA PHE A 55 -17.20 4.73 -8.92
C PHE A 55 -18.45 4.54 -8.05
N ALA A 56 -19.44 5.41 -8.24
CA ALA A 56 -20.74 5.35 -7.53
C ALA A 56 -20.65 5.12 -6.01
N GLU A 57 -19.62 5.66 -5.35
CA GLU A 57 -19.40 5.49 -3.90
C GLU A 57 -19.29 4.02 -3.45
N ALA A 58 -18.81 3.12 -4.33
CA ALA A 58 -18.71 1.67 -4.14
C ALA A 58 -20.01 0.86 -4.33
N HIS A 59 -21.11 1.48 -4.74
CA HIS A 59 -22.36 0.78 -5.02
C HIS A 59 -22.40 0.24 -6.45
N GLY A 60 -23.04 -0.92 -6.66
CA GLY A 60 -23.27 -1.48 -8.00
C GLY A 60 -22.09 -2.19 -8.67
N LEU A 61 -20.93 -2.32 -8.02
CA LEU A 61 -19.77 -3.09 -8.51
C LEU A 61 -19.45 -4.27 -7.58
N ALA A 62 -19.24 -5.46 -8.14
CA ALA A 62 -18.90 -6.66 -7.38
C ALA A 62 -17.45 -6.67 -6.85
N ALA A 63 -16.58 -5.84 -7.43
CA ALA A 63 -15.20 -5.61 -7.00
C ALA A 63 -14.76 -4.20 -7.42
N PHE A 64 -13.92 -3.55 -6.62
CA PHE A 64 -13.35 -2.26 -6.97
C PHE A 64 -12.38 -2.41 -8.13
N SER A 65 -12.59 -1.63 -9.19
CA SER A 65 -11.71 -1.55 -10.36
C SER A 65 -10.35 -0.89 -10.07
N ASN A 66 -10.19 -0.27 -8.90
CA ASN A 66 -8.93 0.27 -8.39
C ASN A 66 -8.64 -0.26 -6.99
N ALA A 67 -7.55 -0.97 -6.81
CA ALA A 67 -7.03 -1.34 -5.49
C ALA A 67 -6.53 -0.11 -4.71
N MET A 68 -6.17 0.99 -5.39
CA MET A 68 -5.84 2.25 -4.72
C MET A 68 -7.08 3.03 -4.25
N ALA A 69 -8.30 2.71 -4.73
CA ALA A 69 -9.49 3.41 -4.30
C ALA A 69 -9.91 2.89 -2.91
N TYR A 70 -9.43 3.54 -1.85
CA TYR A 70 -9.86 3.23 -0.48
C TYR A 70 -11.40 3.19 -0.40
N LYS A 71 -11.95 2.13 0.21
CA LYS A 71 -13.40 1.86 0.40
C LYS A 71 -14.21 3.07 0.89
N THR A 72 -13.57 4.00 1.60
CA THR A 72 -14.16 5.25 2.06
C THR A 72 -13.57 6.38 1.21
N GLY A 73 -14.21 6.73 0.10
CA GLY A 73 -13.73 7.82 -0.77
C GLY A 73 -13.55 9.12 0.02
N LYS A 74 -12.45 9.83 -0.21
CA LYS A 74 -12.08 11.04 0.55
C LYS A 74 -12.15 12.29 -0.34
N TYR A 75 -13.15 13.15 -0.10
CA TYR A 75 -13.32 14.42 -0.82
C TYR A 75 -12.24 15.46 -0.52
N ARG A 76 -11.66 15.41 0.67
CA ARG A 76 -10.49 16.19 1.05
C ARG A 76 -9.33 15.23 1.25
N GLY A 77 -8.17 15.57 0.71
CA GLY A 77 -6.96 14.75 0.86
C GLY A 77 -6.68 14.46 2.33
N ASP A 78 -6.40 13.20 2.61
CA ASP A 78 -6.13 12.70 3.96
C ASP A 78 -4.65 12.36 4.09
N PHE A 79 -4.12 12.54 5.28
CA PHE A 79 -2.74 12.20 5.60
C PHE A 79 -2.76 11.03 6.58
N ASN A 80 -2.04 9.97 6.25
CA ASN A 80 -1.82 8.86 7.15
C ASN A 80 -0.32 8.57 7.29
N ILE A 81 0.01 7.81 8.33
CA ILE A 81 1.35 7.28 8.53
C ILE A 81 1.15 5.76 8.62
N PRO A 82 1.33 5.00 7.52
CA PRO A 82 1.11 3.56 7.54
C PRO A 82 2.26 2.88 8.28
N HIS A 83 3.48 3.38 8.09
CA HIS A 83 4.70 2.85 8.71
C HIS A 83 5.40 3.90 9.57
N ILE A 84 5.51 3.60 10.85
CA ILE A 84 6.46 4.24 11.77
C ILE A 84 6.96 3.18 12.75
N PHE A 85 8.21 2.74 12.56
CA PHE A 85 8.77 1.67 13.37
C PHE A 85 10.27 1.78 13.57
N LEU A 86 10.73 1.17 14.66
CA LEU A 86 12.13 0.94 14.98
C LEU A 86 12.46 -0.51 14.65
N ARG A 87 13.59 -0.73 13.96
CA ARG A 87 14.21 -2.04 13.75
C ARG A 87 15.54 -2.10 14.50
N GLN A 88 15.74 -3.17 15.24
CA GLN A 88 16.99 -3.52 15.88
C GLN A 88 17.44 -4.90 15.41
N VAL A 89 18.68 -5.01 14.96
CA VAL A 89 19.32 -6.25 14.55
C VAL A 89 20.45 -6.57 15.51
N TRP A 90 20.49 -7.80 16.00
CA TRP A 90 21.63 -8.36 16.72
C TRP A 90 22.19 -9.54 15.93
N ASP A 91 23.38 -9.34 15.39
CA ASP A 91 24.12 -10.38 14.66
C ASP A 91 24.78 -11.37 15.62
N PHE A 92 24.79 -12.65 15.25
CA PHE A 92 25.36 -13.73 16.07
C PHE A 92 26.71 -14.26 15.57
N GLY A 93 27.26 -13.69 14.50
CA GLY A 93 28.49 -14.14 13.85
C GLY A 93 28.24 -15.15 12.72
N GLY A 94 29.29 -15.41 11.95
CA GLY A 94 29.34 -16.48 10.97
C GLY A 94 29.25 -16.00 9.53
N GLU A 95 28.43 -16.72 8.73
CA GLU A 95 28.21 -16.39 7.33
C GLU A 95 27.32 -15.13 7.21
N GLN A 96 27.65 -14.29 6.23
CA GLN A 96 26.96 -13.03 5.98
C GLN A 96 26.24 -13.04 4.65
N GLU A 97 25.06 -12.44 4.62
CA GLU A 97 24.31 -12.17 3.41
C GLU A 97 24.24 -10.67 3.13
N GLN A 98 24.04 -10.32 1.86
CA GLN A 98 23.77 -8.96 1.43
C GLN A 98 22.27 -8.78 1.32
N LEU A 99 21.74 -7.83 2.06
CA LEU A 99 20.39 -7.31 1.89
C LEU A 99 20.44 -6.14 0.93
N ASP A 100 19.62 -6.19 -0.12
CA ASP A 100 19.43 -5.08 -1.05
C ASP A 100 18.53 -4.01 -0.45
N ALA A 101 18.67 -2.77 -0.96
CA ALA A 101 17.78 -1.68 -0.57
C ALA A 101 16.39 -1.87 -1.16
N ASP A 102 15.37 -1.61 -0.36
CA ASP A 102 13.97 -1.58 -0.75
C ASP A 102 13.22 -0.53 0.08
N THR A 103 11.96 -0.30 -0.27
CA THR A 103 11.04 0.68 0.29
C THR A 103 10.98 0.68 1.83
N LEU A 104 11.01 -0.50 2.47
CA LEU A 104 11.05 -0.68 3.93
C LEU A 104 12.30 -1.45 4.40
N GLN A 105 13.40 -1.37 3.63
CA GLN A 105 14.68 -2.02 3.92
C GLN A 105 15.88 -1.19 3.47
N LEU A 106 16.79 -0.87 4.40
CA LEU A 106 18.07 -0.29 4.01
C LEU A 106 18.96 -1.41 3.49
N ALA A 107 19.78 -1.12 2.46
CA ALA A 107 20.82 -2.04 2.07
C ALA A 107 21.77 -2.26 3.25
N ASP A 108 22.06 -3.52 3.56
CA ASP A 108 22.97 -3.86 4.64
C ASP A 108 23.63 -5.21 4.43
N LYS A 109 24.79 -5.39 5.06
CA LYS A 109 25.43 -6.70 5.11
C LYS A 109 25.34 -7.22 6.54
N VAL A 110 24.60 -8.31 6.70
CA VAL A 110 24.16 -8.81 8.01
C VAL A 110 24.47 -10.29 8.13
N ASP A 111 24.56 -10.77 9.37
CA ASP A 111 24.81 -12.19 9.60
C ASP A 111 23.55 -13.00 9.30
N ILE A 112 23.70 -14.17 8.68
CA ILE A 112 22.58 -15.08 8.42
C ILE A 112 21.93 -15.49 9.75
N SER A 113 22.76 -15.74 10.77
CA SER A 113 22.29 -15.95 12.13
C SER A 113 22.18 -14.61 12.85
N ARG A 114 20.96 -14.08 12.93
CA ARG A 114 20.65 -12.82 13.60
C ARG A 114 19.29 -12.85 14.29
N LEU A 115 19.12 -11.98 15.28
CA LEU A 115 17.82 -11.63 15.85
C LEU A 115 17.40 -10.24 15.38
N THR A 116 16.24 -10.15 14.74
CA THR A 116 15.65 -8.86 14.34
C THR A 116 14.40 -8.58 15.17
N LEU A 117 14.39 -7.46 15.88
CA LEU A 117 13.22 -6.93 16.56
C LEU A 117 12.69 -5.70 15.79
N GLN A 118 11.39 -5.69 15.51
CA GLN A 118 10.71 -4.55 14.92
C GLN A 118 9.54 -4.13 15.80
N VAL A 119 9.48 -2.85 16.16
CA VAL A 119 8.44 -2.30 17.05
C VAL A 119 7.93 -0.99 16.49
N GLY A 120 6.61 -0.89 16.32
CA GLY A 120 5.97 0.31 15.81
C GLY A 120 4.59 0.06 15.25
N ARG A 121 4.16 0.97 14.38
CA ARG A 121 2.97 0.85 13.56
C ARG A 121 3.38 0.48 12.14
N PHE A 122 2.80 -0.59 11.64
CA PHE A 122 2.97 -1.10 10.28
C PHE A 122 1.90 -2.17 10.02
N ALA A 123 1.63 -2.54 8.76
CA ALA A 123 0.69 -3.61 8.48
C ALA A 123 1.38 -4.97 8.64
N VAL A 124 0.65 -5.95 9.18
CA VAL A 124 1.18 -7.32 9.36
C VAL A 124 1.45 -7.96 8.00
N THR A 125 0.63 -7.64 6.99
CA THR A 125 0.76 -8.12 5.61
C THR A 125 2.10 -7.75 4.98
N ASP A 126 2.64 -6.55 5.27
CA ASP A 126 3.91 -6.09 4.71
C ASP A 126 5.12 -6.99 5.07
N TRP A 127 5.04 -7.80 6.13
CA TRP A 127 6.11 -8.72 6.55
C TRP A 127 5.78 -10.19 6.41
N PHE A 128 4.50 -10.56 6.46
CA PHE A 128 4.08 -11.95 6.54
C PHE A 128 3.30 -12.42 5.31
N ASP A 129 2.97 -11.53 4.38
CA ASP A 129 2.27 -11.83 3.13
C ASP A 129 3.05 -11.30 1.92
N ASN A 130 4.33 -11.64 1.84
CA ASN A 130 5.19 -11.18 0.76
C ASN A 130 4.99 -12.05 -0.50
N ASN A 131 3.88 -11.85 -1.20
CA ASN A 131 3.59 -12.52 -2.47
C ASN A 131 4.23 -11.78 -3.64
N GLN A 132 5.19 -12.43 -4.31
CA GLN A 132 6.03 -11.84 -5.36
C GLN A 132 5.26 -11.37 -6.63
N TYR A 133 3.96 -11.62 -6.73
CA TYR A 133 3.18 -11.39 -7.96
C TYR A 133 1.92 -10.52 -7.81
N ALA A 134 1.48 -10.22 -6.58
CA ALA A 134 0.11 -9.72 -6.35
C ALA A 134 -0.03 -8.85 -5.09
N HIS A 135 1.02 -8.13 -4.69
CA HIS A 135 1.07 -7.49 -3.36
C HIS A 135 0.77 -5.98 -3.42
N ASP A 136 1.11 -5.30 -4.51
CA ASP A 136 0.91 -3.86 -4.64
C ASP A 136 -0.11 -3.52 -5.74
N GLY A 137 -1.27 -3.00 -5.32
CA GLY A 137 -2.30 -2.50 -6.22
C GLY A 137 -1.91 -1.27 -7.06
N ARG A 138 -0.70 -0.72 -6.85
CA ARG A 138 -0.11 0.41 -7.58
C ARG A 138 0.86 -0.04 -8.68
N SER A 139 1.56 -1.16 -8.51
CA SER A 139 2.52 -1.68 -9.49
C SER A 139 2.01 -2.91 -10.26
N ASP A 140 1.14 -3.73 -9.67
CA ASP A 140 0.86 -5.08 -10.16
C ASP A 140 -0.52 -5.18 -10.83
N PHE A 141 -1.59 -5.20 -10.02
CA PHE A 141 -2.96 -5.36 -10.51
C PHE A 141 -3.88 -4.25 -10.02
N LEU A 142 -4.63 -3.67 -10.95
CA LEU A 142 -5.66 -2.66 -10.63
C LEU A 142 -6.88 -3.26 -9.91
N ASN A 143 -7.13 -4.57 -10.07
CA ASN A 143 -8.30 -5.24 -9.51
C ASN A 143 -8.05 -5.68 -8.07
N TRP A 144 -8.86 -5.18 -7.13
CA TRP A 144 -8.78 -5.52 -5.71
C TRP A 144 -8.81 -7.04 -5.47
N ALA A 145 -9.64 -7.81 -6.16
CA ALA A 145 -9.74 -9.26 -5.95
C ALA A 145 -8.45 -10.04 -6.30
N ALA A 146 -7.47 -9.37 -6.92
CA ALA A 146 -6.17 -9.91 -7.27
C ALA A 146 -5.01 -9.20 -6.54
N VAL A 147 -5.32 -8.36 -5.55
CA VAL A 147 -4.33 -7.71 -4.66
C VAL A 147 -4.54 -8.29 -3.27
N ASP A 148 -3.52 -8.95 -2.73
CA ASP A 148 -3.45 -9.47 -1.35
C ASP A 148 -2.06 -9.20 -0.75
#